data_AF-A0A319CNQ6-F1
#
_entry.id   AF-A0A319CNQ6-F1
#
_cell.length_a   1.000
_cell.length_b   1.000
_cell.length_c   1.000
_cell.angle_alpha   90.00
_cell.angle_beta   90.00
_cell.angle_gamma   90.00
#
_symmetry.space_group_name_H-M   'P 1'
#
loop_
_entity.id
_entity.type
_entity.pdbx_description
1 polymer ?
#
loop_
_entity_poly.entity_id
_entity_poly.type
_entity_poly.pdbx_seq_one_letter_code
_entity_poly.pdbx_strand_id
1 'polypeptide(L)'
;MPDENSERALSPAMESPLGTLDPDGDAVLLITGPASGRFLVSSKVLILASPVFARLFTSGSREGNQMKNSTRPTITLPEDSPGAMRTIPQALYYQGSEERDSLGARHLAVIAVHCDKYDCNSAFRPWIVNWLATFSRIETPEDHGYLLLAAYLF
;
A
#
# COMPACT_ATOMS: atom_id res chain seq x y z
N MET A 1 39.37 -9.52 -19.43
CA MET A 1 38.26 -10.38 -19.89
C MET A 1 38.77 -11.81 -19.73
N PRO A 2 38.13 -12.70 -18.97
CA PRO A 2 36.72 -12.82 -18.54
C PRO A 2 36.58 -12.67 -17.00
N ASP A 3 35.47 -12.78 -16.26
CA ASP A 3 34.04 -12.96 -16.54
C ASP A 3 33.24 -12.49 -15.31
N GLU A 4 32.02 -12.03 -15.59
CA GLU A 4 30.79 -12.21 -14.84
C GLU A 4 30.88 -12.75 -13.39
N ASN A 5 30.84 -11.85 -12.40
CA ASN A 5 30.04 -12.13 -11.21
C ASN A 5 29.63 -10.83 -10.50
N SER A 6 28.95 -9.93 -11.21
CA SER A 6 28.04 -9.00 -10.54
C SER A 6 26.76 -9.77 -10.23
N GLU A 7 26.84 -10.68 -9.26
CA GLU A 7 25.69 -11.08 -8.46
C GLU A 7 25.15 -9.80 -7.84
N ARG A 8 24.16 -9.24 -8.52
CA ARG A 8 23.40 -8.08 -8.11
C ARG A 8 22.67 -8.51 -6.85
N ALA A 9 23.32 -8.32 -5.69
CA ALA A 9 22.78 -8.70 -4.39
C ALA A 9 21.32 -8.27 -4.31
N LEU A 10 20.42 -9.25 -4.31
CA LEU A 10 19.00 -9.02 -4.18
C LEU A 10 18.82 -8.27 -2.86
N SER A 11 18.26 -7.05 -2.91
CA SER A 11 18.05 -6.28 -1.67
C SER A 11 17.24 -7.13 -0.69
N PRO A 12 17.48 -7.07 0.63
CA PRO A 12 16.79 -7.91 1.63
C PRO A 12 15.25 -7.82 1.54
N ALA A 13 14.71 -6.72 1.01
CA ALA A 13 13.28 -6.58 0.73
C ALA A 13 12.73 -7.53 -0.35
N MET A 14 13.57 -8.05 -1.25
CA MET A 14 13.20 -9.05 -2.25
C MET A 14 13.00 -10.46 -1.66
N GLU A 15 13.52 -10.71 -0.46
CA GLU A 15 13.35 -11.99 0.24
C GLU A 15 12.01 -12.09 0.99
N SER A 16 11.30 -10.97 1.18
CA SER A 16 9.96 -10.99 1.76
C SER A 16 9.03 -11.90 0.95
N PRO A 17 8.20 -12.75 1.62
CA PRO A 17 7.19 -13.54 0.95
C PRO A 17 6.27 -12.66 0.11
N LEU A 18 5.96 -13.09 -1.11
CA LEU A 18 4.99 -12.40 -1.95
C LEU A 18 3.59 -12.63 -1.38
N GLY A 19 3.00 -11.58 -0.81
CA GLY A 19 1.60 -11.56 -0.42
C GLY A 19 0.71 -11.39 -1.66
N THR A 20 -0.05 -12.42 -2.00
CA THR A 20 -1.03 -12.34 -3.10
C THR A 20 -2.30 -11.65 -2.61
N LEU A 21 -2.50 -10.38 -3.00
CA LEU A 21 -3.74 -9.64 -2.72
C LEU A 21 -4.73 -9.80 -3.88
N ASP A 22 -4.23 -9.84 -5.10
CA ASP A 22 -4.99 -10.21 -6.29
C ASP A 22 -4.32 -11.42 -6.99
N PRO A 23 -4.98 -12.59 -7.07
CA PRO A 23 -4.46 -13.76 -7.79
C PRO A 23 -4.15 -13.48 -9.27
N ASP A 24 -4.93 -12.61 -9.90
CA ASP A 24 -4.79 -12.20 -11.30
C ASP A 24 -3.99 -10.89 -11.43
N GLY A 25 -3.31 -10.48 -10.36
CA GLY A 25 -2.54 -9.25 -10.32
C GLY A 25 -1.48 -9.15 -11.43
N ASP A 26 -1.33 -7.93 -11.92
CA ASP A 26 -0.47 -7.54 -13.05
C ASP A 26 0.75 -6.74 -12.60
N ALA A 27 0.87 -6.36 -11.32
CA ALA A 27 2.02 -5.65 -10.79
C ALA A 27 2.39 -6.13 -9.38
N VAL A 28 3.67 -6.05 -9.03
CA VAL A 28 4.17 -6.29 -7.67
C VAL A 28 4.59 -4.97 -7.05
N LEU A 29 4.01 -4.61 -5.91
CA LEU A 29 4.51 -3.50 -5.09
C LEU A 29 5.61 -4.03 -4.18
N LEU A 30 6.77 -3.39 -4.20
CA LEU A 30 7.91 -3.69 -3.35
C LEU A 30 8.15 -2.53 -2.38
N ILE A 31 7.84 -2.73 -1.11
CA ILE A 31 8.07 -1.77 -0.06
C ILE A 31 9.42 -2.10 0.58
N THR A 32 10.35 -1.16 0.55
CA THR A 32 11.71 -1.34 1.07
C THR A 32 11.89 -0.54 2.36
N GLY A 33 12.53 -1.12 3.38
CA GLY A 33 12.77 -0.44 4.65
C GLY A 33 13.01 -1.44 5.79
N PRO A 34 13.01 -0.97 7.06
CA PRO A 34 13.15 -1.84 8.24
C PRO A 34 12.07 -2.91 8.33
N ALA A 35 10.86 -2.57 7.84
CA ALA A 35 9.82 -3.53 7.52
C ALA A 35 9.62 -3.50 6.01
N SER A 36 9.91 -4.61 5.33
CA SER A 36 9.68 -4.75 3.89
C SER A 36 8.42 -5.54 3.61
N GLY A 37 7.84 -5.33 2.43
CA GLY A 37 6.64 -6.02 1.98
C GLY A 37 6.61 -6.19 0.46
N ARG A 38 6.05 -7.30 0.00
CA ARG A 38 5.85 -7.58 -1.42
C ARG A 38 4.42 -8.00 -1.65
N PHE A 39 3.71 -7.29 -2.52
CA PHE A 39 2.29 -7.53 -2.73
C PHE A 39 1.98 -7.64 -4.22
N LEU A 40 1.37 -8.75 -4.64
CA LEU A 40 0.80 -8.90 -5.98
C LEU A 40 -0.57 -8.23 -6.00
N VAL A 41 -0.72 -7.24 -6.88
CA VAL A 41 -1.87 -6.34 -6.95
C VAL A 41 -2.36 -6.18 -8.40
N SER A 42 -3.60 -5.74 -8.54
CA SER A 42 -4.13 -5.18 -9.79
C SER A 42 -3.86 -3.68 -9.87
N SER A 43 -3.01 -3.30 -10.83
CA SER A 43 -2.68 -1.93 -11.17
C SER A 43 -3.91 -1.15 -11.61
N LYS A 44 -4.84 -1.80 -12.33
CA LYS A 44 -6.05 -1.15 -12.84
C LYS A 44 -6.95 -0.64 -11.71
N VAL A 45 -7.12 -1.41 -10.64
CA VAL A 45 -7.92 -1.00 -9.48
C VAL A 45 -7.25 0.17 -8.75
N LEU A 46 -5.92 0.12 -8.58
CA LEU A 46 -5.17 1.22 -7.96
C LEU A 46 -5.28 2.51 -8.78
N ILE A 47 -5.19 2.43 -10.11
CA ILE A 47 -5.36 3.58 -11.02
C ILE A 47 -6.77 4.18 -10.90
N LEU A 48 -7.81 3.34 -10.80
CA LEU A 48 -9.18 3.80 -10.65
C LEU A 48 -9.41 4.51 -9.31
N ALA A 49 -8.75 4.04 -8.25
CA ALA A 49 -8.90 4.57 -6.91
C ALA A 49 -8.04 5.81 -6.63
N SER A 50 -6.96 6.03 -7.39
CA SER A 50 -5.94 7.02 -7.08
C SER A 50 -5.36 7.68 -8.35
N PRO A 51 -5.47 9.02 -8.47
CA PRO A 51 -4.82 9.75 -9.55
C PRO A 51 -3.28 9.75 -9.40
N VAL A 52 -2.76 9.53 -8.19
CA VAL A 52 -1.31 9.39 -7.96
C VAL A 52 -0.81 8.06 -8.52
N PHE A 53 -1.49 6.94 -8.25
CA PHE A 53 -1.17 5.65 -8.89
C PHE A 53 -1.37 5.70 -10.40
N ALA A 54 -2.39 6.41 -10.89
CA ALA A 54 -2.56 6.67 -12.32
C ALA A 54 -1.29 7.29 -12.91
N ARG A 55 -0.81 8.41 -12.35
CA ARG A 55 0.43 9.03 -12.81
C ARG A 55 1.65 8.12 -12.64
N LEU A 56 1.75 7.41 -11.51
CA LEU A 56 2.89 6.53 -11.22
C LEU A 56 3.01 5.40 -12.26
N PHE A 57 1.89 4.79 -12.66
CA PHE A 57 1.88 3.64 -13.56
C PHE A 57 1.77 4.00 -15.04
N THR A 58 1.28 5.20 -15.40
CA THR A 58 1.05 5.54 -16.82
C THR A 58 1.99 6.60 -17.37
N SER A 59 2.65 7.38 -16.51
CA SER A 59 3.54 8.47 -16.95
C SER A 59 4.81 7.96 -17.63
N GLY A 60 5.65 8.90 -18.10
CA GLY A 60 7.00 8.60 -18.61
C GLY A 60 8.04 8.39 -17.51
N SER A 61 7.62 8.30 -16.24
CA SER A 61 8.52 7.99 -15.12
C SER A 61 9.14 6.60 -15.27
N ARG A 62 10.14 6.29 -14.42
CA ARG A 62 10.78 4.98 -14.40
C ARG A 62 9.75 3.88 -14.18
N GLU A 63 8.86 4.07 -13.21
CA GLU A 63 7.78 3.14 -12.85
C GLU A 63 6.79 2.98 -13.99
N GLY A 64 6.34 4.07 -14.61
CA GLY A 64 5.42 4.00 -15.74
C GLY A 64 6.01 3.34 -16.99
N ASN A 65 7.31 3.53 -17.24
CA ASN A 65 8.00 2.81 -18.31
C ASN A 65 8.15 1.32 -17.98
N GLN A 66 8.38 0.97 -16.71
CA GLN A 66 8.44 -0.42 -16.27
C GLN A 66 7.08 -1.12 -16.44
N MET A 67 5.99 -0.42 -16.15
CA MET A 67 4.62 -0.90 -16.40
C MET A 67 4.34 -1.21 -17.88
N LYS A 68 4.92 -0.44 -18.81
CA LYS A 68 4.72 -0.66 -20.25
C LYS A 68 5.57 -1.79 -20.82
N ASN A 69 6.74 -2.03 -20.24
CA ASN A 69 7.77 -2.90 -20.81
C ASN A 69 7.85 -4.29 -20.16
N SER A 70 6.95 -4.62 -19.24
CA SER A 70 6.98 -5.87 -18.49
C SER A 70 5.58 -6.38 -18.19
N THR A 71 5.38 -7.70 -18.29
CA THR A 71 4.08 -8.34 -18.02
C THR A 71 3.68 -8.27 -16.55
N ARG A 72 4.67 -8.30 -15.65
CA ARG A 72 4.47 -8.23 -14.19
C ARG A 72 5.62 -7.45 -13.53
N PRO A 73 5.66 -6.12 -13.70
CA PRO A 73 6.71 -5.28 -13.15
C PRO A 73 6.71 -5.30 -11.62
N THR A 74 7.89 -5.09 -11.03
CA THR A 74 8.04 -4.84 -9.60
C THR A 74 8.30 -3.35 -9.39
N ILE A 75 7.36 -2.65 -8.77
CA ILE A 75 7.41 -1.20 -8.52
C ILE A 75 7.86 -0.97 -7.08
N THR A 76 9.03 -0.33 -6.93
CA THR A 76 9.62 -0.05 -5.61
C THR A 76 9.04 1.22 -4.99
N LEU A 77 8.57 1.12 -3.75
CA LEU A 77 7.96 2.18 -2.96
C LEU A 77 8.70 2.32 -1.60
N PRO A 78 9.80 3.08 -1.54
CA PRO A 78 10.72 3.05 -0.39
C PRO A 78 10.24 3.81 0.85
N GLU A 79 9.27 4.71 0.70
CA GLU A 79 8.79 5.57 1.79
C GLU A 79 7.47 5.09 2.39
N ASP A 80 6.95 3.95 1.91
CA ASP A 80 5.63 3.47 2.30
C ASP A 80 5.69 2.46 3.44
N SER A 81 4.58 2.34 4.16
CA SER A 81 4.36 1.33 5.19
C SER A 81 3.84 0.04 4.55
N PRO A 82 4.48 -1.12 4.77
CA PRO A 82 3.96 -2.40 4.30
C PRO A 82 2.54 -2.70 4.82
N GLY A 83 2.23 -2.26 6.04
CA GLY A 83 0.91 -2.46 6.63
C GLY A 83 -0.19 -1.67 5.91
N ALA A 84 0.07 -0.39 5.59
CA ALA A 84 -0.87 0.41 4.80
C ALA A 84 -0.97 -0.11 3.36
N MET A 85 0.17 -0.43 2.74
CA MET A 85 0.22 -0.95 1.38
C MET A 85 -0.34 -2.37 1.23
N ARG A 86 -0.60 -3.06 2.33
CA ARG A 86 -1.44 -4.28 2.35
C ARG A 86 -2.91 -3.95 2.51
N THR A 87 -3.24 -3.09 3.48
CA THR A 87 -4.64 -2.79 3.86
C THR A 87 -5.38 -2.02 2.76
N ILE A 88 -4.71 -1.08 2.10
CA ILE A 88 -5.29 -0.24 1.05
C ILE A 88 -5.80 -1.11 -0.13
N PRO A 89 -4.96 -1.94 -0.78
CA PRO A 89 -5.45 -2.82 -1.83
C PRO A 89 -6.53 -3.80 -1.35
N GLN A 90 -6.38 -4.39 -0.16
CA GLN A 90 -7.40 -5.30 0.39
C GLN A 90 -8.78 -4.63 0.50
N ALA A 91 -8.85 -3.41 1.03
CA ALA A 91 -10.09 -2.65 1.09
C ALA A 91 -10.65 -2.34 -0.30
N LEU A 92 -9.81 -1.97 -1.27
CA LEU A 92 -10.24 -1.74 -2.67
C LEU A 92 -10.72 -3.02 -3.36
N TYR A 93 -10.21 -4.19 -2.97
CA TYR A 93 -10.64 -5.49 -3.46
C TYR A 93 -11.85 -6.05 -2.69
N TYR A 94 -12.43 -5.28 -1.77
CA TYR A 94 -13.50 -5.73 -0.88
C TYR A 94 -13.12 -6.96 -0.04
N GLN A 95 -11.82 -7.17 0.16
CA GLN A 95 -11.28 -8.17 1.06
C GLN A 95 -11.25 -7.54 2.45
N GLY A 96 -12.43 -7.45 3.07
CA GLY A 96 -12.55 -7.09 4.48
C GLY A 96 -11.85 -8.13 5.36
N SER A 97 -11.28 -7.70 6.49
CA SER A 97 -10.77 -8.64 7.47
C SER A 97 -11.95 -9.44 8.03
N GLU A 98 -11.95 -10.75 7.79
CA GLU A 98 -12.72 -11.72 8.57
C GLU A 98 -12.41 -11.58 10.08
N GLU A 99 -11.27 -10.97 10.42
CA GLU A 99 -10.91 -10.56 11.76
C GLU A 99 -11.62 -9.25 12.13
N ARG A 100 -12.60 -9.40 13.03
CA ARG A 100 -13.21 -8.38 13.91
C ARG A 100 -12.20 -7.72 14.86
N ASP A 101 -10.93 -7.66 14.50
CA ASP A 101 -9.92 -6.96 15.28
C ASP A 101 -9.97 -5.49 14.88
N SER A 102 -10.41 -4.66 15.83
CA SER A 102 -10.45 -3.21 15.68
C SER A 102 -9.11 -2.71 15.17
N LEU A 103 -9.13 -2.02 14.03
CA LEU A 103 -7.96 -1.38 13.47
C LEU A 103 -7.41 -0.40 14.53
N GLY A 104 -6.20 -0.61 15.06
CA GLY A 104 -5.66 0.26 16.12
C GLY A 104 -5.46 1.71 15.65
N ALA A 105 -5.51 2.70 16.55
CA ALA A 105 -5.49 4.13 16.21
C ALA A 105 -4.26 4.49 15.37
N ARG A 106 -3.09 3.99 15.78
CA ARG A 106 -1.83 4.17 15.04
C ARG A 106 -1.90 3.63 13.62
N HIS A 107 -2.46 2.44 13.42
CA HIS A 107 -2.58 1.85 12.08
C HIS A 107 -3.56 2.64 11.22
N LEU A 108 -4.67 3.11 11.80
CA LEU A 108 -5.61 3.99 11.10
C LEU A 108 -4.95 5.28 10.61
N ALA A 109 -4.17 5.94 11.48
CA ALA A 109 -3.42 7.13 11.12
C ALA A 109 -2.40 6.87 10.00
N VAL A 110 -1.71 5.72 10.05
CA VAL A 110 -0.77 5.33 8.99
C VAL A 110 -1.51 5.09 7.67
N ILE A 111 -2.69 4.47 7.67
CA ILE A 111 -3.52 4.35 6.46
C ILE A 111 -3.91 5.74 5.95
N ALA A 112 -4.38 6.64 6.81
CA ALA A 112 -4.78 7.99 6.43
C ALA A 112 -3.66 8.77 5.74
N VAL A 113 -2.42 8.70 6.27
CA VAL A 113 -1.22 9.27 5.62
C VAL A 113 -1.02 8.72 4.21
N HIS A 114 -1.24 7.43 3.99
CA HIS A 114 -1.07 6.84 2.66
C HIS A 114 -2.24 7.17 1.73
N CYS A 115 -3.46 7.23 2.25
CA CYS A 115 -4.63 7.62 1.47
C CYS A 115 -4.54 9.08 1.00
N ASP A 116 -4.05 9.99 1.84
CA ASP A 116 -3.74 11.37 1.48
C ASP A 116 -2.58 11.44 0.47
N LYS A 117 -1.46 10.74 0.74
CA LYS A 117 -0.30 10.67 -0.18
C LYS A 117 -0.69 10.21 -1.58
N TYR A 118 -1.56 9.21 -1.68
CA TYR A 118 -2.01 8.65 -2.94
C TYR A 118 -3.31 9.30 -3.46
N ASP A 119 -3.87 10.29 -2.77
CA ASP A 119 -5.12 10.96 -3.14
C ASP A 119 -6.25 9.96 -3.45
N CYS A 120 -6.45 9.00 -2.56
CA CYS A 120 -7.47 7.96 -2.72
C CYS A 120 -8.61 8.02 -1.68
N ASN A 121 -8.67 9.06 -0.85
CA ASN A 121 -9.71 9.26 0.17
C ASN A 121 -11.13 9.07 -0.38
N SER A 122 -11.41 9.55 -1.59
CA SER A 122 -12.72 9.43 -2.24
C SER A 122 -13.15 7.97 -2.47
N ALA A 123 -12.23 7.11 -2.91
CA ALA A 123 -12.47 5.68 -3.12
C ALA A 123 -12.63 4.92 -1.79
N PHE A 124 -12.04 5.45 -0.72
CA PHE A 124 -12.03 4.83 0.61
C PHE A 124 -13.14 5.30 1.55
N ARG A 125 -13.96 6.28 1.15
CA ARG A 125 -15.03 6.83 2.00
C ARG A 125 -15.88 5.80 2.75
N PRO A 126 -16.37 4.71 2.11
CA PRO A 126 -17.14 3.69 2.81
C PRO A 126 -16.36 3.02 3.95
N TRP A 127 -15.07 2.73 3.71
CA TRP A 127 -14.17 2.12 4.68
C TRP A 127 -13.80 3.08 5.81
N ILE A 128 -13.51 4.34 5.49
CA ILE A 128 -13.21 5.38 6.47
C ILE A 128 -14.35 5.55 7.46
N VAL A 129 -15.59 5.66 6.95
CA VAL A 129 -16.79 5.75 7.81
C VAL A 129 -16.92 4.53 8.70
N ASN A 130 -16.72 3.32 8.14
CA ASN A 130 -16.78 2.09 8.92
C ASN A 130 -15.69 2.00 10.00
N TRP A 131 -14.43 2.30 9.66
CA TRP A 131 -13.30 2.25 10.60
C TRP A 131 -13.46 3.28 11.73
N LEU A 132 -13.87 4.50 11.42
CA LEU A 132 -14.12 5.53 12.43
C LEU A 132 -15.32 5.17 13.32
N ALA A 133 -16.39 4.60 12.76
CA ALA A 133 -17.57 4.20 13.53
C ALA A 133 -17.34 2.97 14.43
N THR A 134 -16.46 2.05 14.02
CA THR A 134 -16.12 0.83 14.77
C THR A 134 -15.03 1.06 15.81
N PHE A 135 -14.43 2.26 15.83
CA PHE A 135 -13.42 2.62 16.81
C PHE A 135 -14.05 2.82 18.20
N SER A 136 -14.06 1.76 19.01
CA SER A 136 -14.80 1.72 20.27
C SER A 136 -13.95 1.97 21.52
N ARG A 137 -12.62 2.00 21.40
CA ARG A 137 -11.72 2.15 22.55
C ARG A 137 -10.55 3.07 22.25
N ILE A 138 -10.54 4.22 22.91
CA ILE A 138 -9.37 5.07 23.03
C ILE A 138 -8.70 4.69 24.35
N GLU A 139 -7.56 4.01 24.28
CA GLU A 139 -6.91 3.45 25.46
C GLU A 139 -5.90 4.42 26.07
N THR A 140 -5.31 5.28 25.24
CA THR A 140 -4.24 6.20 25.63
C THR A 140 -4.45 7.64 25.11
N PRO A 141 -3.80 8.65 25.71
CA PRO A 141 -3.74 9.99 25.14
C PRO A 141 -3.10 10.02 23.74
N GLU A 142 -2.16 9.12 23.46
CA GLU A 142 -1.49 9.01 22.16
C GLU A 142 -2.46 8.57 21.05
N ASP A 143 -3.40 7.68 21.37
CA ASP A 143 -4.45 7.27 20.45
C ASP A 143 -5.31 8.45 19.98
N HIS A 144 -5.56 9.44 20.85
CA HIS A 144 -6.25 10.67 20.44
C HIS A 144 -5.46 11.42 19.37
N GLY A 145 -4.14 11.52 19.52
CA GLY A 145 -3.26 12.14 18.53
C GLY A 145 -3.33 11.45 17.18
N TYR A 146 -3.31 10.11 17.17
CA TYR A 146 -3.45 9.32 15.95
C TYR A 146 -4.84 9.47 15.31
N LEU A 147 -5.91 9.44 16.10
CA LEU A 147 -7.27 9.61 15.58
C LEU A 147 -7.49 11.02 15.01
N LEU A 148 -6.97 12.06 15.65
CA LEU A 148 -7.01 13.42 15.14
C LEU A 148 -6.24 13.55 13.82
N LEU A 149 -5.05 12.93 13.73
CA LEU A 149 -4.28 12.90 12.49
C LEU A 149 -5.05 12.17 11.38
N ALA A 150 -5.64 11.01 11.69
CA ALA A 150 -6.44 10.26 10.72
C ALA A 150 -7.65 11.08 10.23
N ALA A 151 -8.39 11.70 11.15
CA ALA A 151 -9.56 12.52 10.81
C ALA A 151 -9.22 13.78 10.02
N TYR A 152 -8.01 14.32 10.16
CA TYR A 152 -7.55 15.47 9.39
C TYR A 152 -7.14 15.12 7.96
N LEU A 153 -6.59 13.92 7.75
CA LEU A 153 -6.04 13.48 6.45
C LEU A 153 -7.05 12.78 5.55
N PHE A 154 -8.13 12.22 6.11
CA PHE A 154 -9.23 11.62 5.36
C PHE A 154 -10.20 12.67 4.80
#